data_AF-A0A9P4WWD5-F1
#
_entry.id   AF-A0A9P4WWD5-F1
#
_cell.length_a   1.000
_cell.length_b   1.000
_cell.length_c   1.000
_cell.angle_alpha   90.00
_cell.angle_beta   90.00
_cell.angle_gamma   90.00
#
_symmetry.space_group_name_H-M   'P 1'
#
loop_
_entity.id
_entity.type
_entity.pdbx_description
1 polymer ?
#
loop_
_entity_poly.entity_id
_entity_poly.type
_entity_poly.pdbx_seq_one_letter_code
_entity_poly.pdbx_strand_id
1 'polypeptide(L)'
;MPPNSFHVPILPPPPPPPPPPPPPPPPPPPVVYCPPPPPPSVLSSLAYNPNIEVSSSEAFIPANYSGEGISSHSRVVRILPFSRNVFVTSHRAQAMDLKEFEWLLKHASTETWYEKPGNAILKRMKAAELAGNEEDELPVSGAKPIGIKCAYTKSEALEATDLSYCIVFSSTQAHDFVAPGTSTNCGRSIYKLVKCGSREAAIAEVFYATGSNGWNLVFSWVMRADETNEEKRGKFRRVDDLWMLANVDDDDESVRVFY
;
A
#
# COMPACT_ATOMS: atom_id res chain seq x y z
N MET A 1 -99.15 16.08 -6.82
CA MET A 1 -97.70 16.26 -7.09
C MET A 1 -97.08 16.87 -5.84
N PRO A 2 -96.08 16.23 -5.20
CA PRO A 2 -95.38 16.80 -4.06
C PRO A 2 -94.37 17.89 -4.50
N PRO A 3 -93.97 18.82 -3.62
CA PRO A 3 -93.01 19.86 -3.95
C PRO A 3 -91.56 19.34 -3.98
N ASN A 4 -90.73 19.92 -4.85
CA ASN A 4 -89.30 19.63 -4.92
C ASN A 4 -88.57 20.14 -3.66
N SER A 5 -87.97 19.22 -2.90
CA SER A 5 -87.03 19.56 -1.83
C SER A 5 -85.71 20.06 -2.41
N PHE A 6 -85.38 21.33 -2.18
CA PHE A 6 -84.07 21.88 -2.53
C PHE A 6 -82.97 21.27 -1.65
N HIS A 7 -82.07 20.49 -2.25
CA HIS A 7 -80.90 19.97 -1.56
C HIS A 7 -79.85 21.07 -1.44
N VAL A 8 -79.72 21.66 -0.26
CA VAL A 8 -78.61 22.58 0.04
C VAL A 8 -77.33 21.75 0.14
N PRO A 9 -76.23 22.09 -0.58
CA PRO A 9 -74.95 21.43 -0.40
C PRO A 9 -74.31 21.89 0.90
N ILE A 10 -74.02 20.95 1.80
CA ILE A 10 -73.27 21.21 3.04
C ILE A 10 -71.80 21.41 2.65
N LEU A 11 -71.30 22.63 2.80
CA LEU A 11 -69.88 22.91 2.62
C LEU A 11 -69.07 22.22 3.72
N PRO A 12 -67.89 21.63 3.41
CA PRO A 12 -67.02 21.06 4.43
C PRO A 12 -66.53 22.16 5.39
N PRO A 13 -66.29 21.84 6.67
CA PRO A 13 -65.76 22.81 7.62
C PRO A 13 -64.38 23.31 7.17
N PRO A 14 -64.03 24.58 7.47
CA PRO A 14 -62.70 25.10 7.16
C PRO A 14 -61.62 24.28 7.90
N PRO A 15 -60.42 24.14 7.30
CA PRO A 15 -59.31 23.45 7.97
C PRO A 15 -58.92 24.18 9.27
N PRO A 16 -58.44 23.45 10.29
CA PRO A 16 -57.96 24.07 11.52
C PRO A 16 -56.79 25.02 11.23
N PRO A 17 -56.63 26.11 12.00
CA PRO A 17 -55.48 27.00 11.85
C PRO A 17 -54.17 26.24 12.10
N PRO A 18 -53.06 26.62 11.43
CA PRO A 18 -51.77 26.01 11.67
C PRO A 18 -51.34 26.19 13.14
N PRO A 19 -50.61 25.23 13.72
CA PRO A 19 -50.07 25.38 15.07
C PRO A 19 -49.15 26.60 15.15
N PRO A 20 -49.07 27.28 16.31
CA PRO A 20 -48.13 28.38 16.49
C PRO A 20 -46.69 27.89 16.27
N PRO A 21 -45.79 28.74 15.74
CA PRO A 21 -44.40 28.38 15.57
C PRO A 21 -43.77 28.02 16.94
N PRO A 22 -42.83 27.07 16.98
CA PRO A 22 -42.14 26.74 18.21
C PRO A 22 -41.40 27.98 18.76
N PRO A 23 -41.28 28.12 20.09
CA PRO A 23 -40.51 29.22 20.67
C PRO A 23 -39.05 29.16 20.18
N PRO A 24 -38.37 30.31 20.03
CA PRO A 24 -36.97 30.33 19.64
C PRO A 24 -36.11 29.57 20.66
N PRO A 25 -35.04 28.87 20.23
CA PRO A 25 -34.14 28.20 21.14
C PRO A 25 -33.48 29.20 22.11
N PRO A 26 -33.17 28.80 23.35
CA PRO A 26 -32.44 29.67 24.27
C PRO A 26 -31.07 30.04 23.69
N PRO A 27 -30.54 31.24 24.00
CA PRO A 27 -29.22 31.64 23.55
C PRO A 27 -28.16 30.66 24.08
N PRO A 28 -27.12 30.35 23.28
CA PRO A 28 -26.04 29.47 23.74
C PRO A 28 -25.34 30.09 24.96
N PRO A 29 -24.87 29.27 25.92
CA PRO A 29 -24.11 29.77 27.06
C PRO A 29 -22.84 30.49 26.56
N PRO A 30 -22.37 31.53 27.27
CA PRO A 30 -21.14 32.23 26.92
C PRO A 30 -19.98 31.23 26.89
N VAL A 31 -19.26 31.20 25.77
CA VAL A 31 -18.11 30.31 25.59
C VAL A 31 -17.03 30.75 26.57
N VAL A 32 -16.84 29.96 27.64
CA VAL A 32 -15.68 30.11 28.51
C VAL A 32 -14.47 29.71 27.68
N TYR A 33 -13.72 30.71 27.19
CA TYR A 33 -12.44 30.51 26.55
C TYR A 33 -11.44 30.03 27.61
N CYS A 34 -11.46 28.73 27.89
CA CYS A 34 -10.29 28.06 28.43
C CYS A 34 -9.16 28.29 27.41
N PRO A 35 -8.03 28.90 27.80
CA PRO A 35 -6.87 28.90 26.92
C PRO A 35 -6.53 27.43 26.58
N PRO A 36 -6.15 27.12 25.33
CA PRO A 36 -5.79 25.76 24.97
C PRO A 36 -4.70 25.27 25.94
N PRO A 37 -4.79 24.03 26.46
CA PRO A 37 -3.73 23.50 27.30
C PRO A 37 -2.41 23.58 26.53
N PRO A 38 -1.29 23.96 27.18
CA PRO A 38 0.00 23.97 26.52
C PRO A 38 0.26 22.58 25.93
N PRO A 39 0.80 22.50 24.69
CA PRO A 39 1.04 21.21 24.05
C PRO A 39 1.92 20.35 24.96
N PRO A 40 1.60 19.06 25.17
CA PRO A 40 2.34 18.23 26.10
C PRO A 40 3.79 18.10 25.61
N SER A 41 4.75 18.48 26.47
CA SER A 41 6.19 18.61 26.16
C SER A 41 6.94 17.30 25.92
N VAL A 42 6.26 16.27 25.40
CA VAL A 42 6.79 14.92 25.11
C VAL A 42 7.14 14.70 23.63
N LEU A 43 7.14 15.75 22.80
CA LEU A 43 7.47 15.68 21.37
C LEU A 43 8.91 16.09 20.99
N SER A 44 9.79 16.30 21.97
CA SER A 44 11.19 16.73 21.75
C SER A 44 12.13 15.67 21.12
N SER A 45 11.60 14.62 20.50
CA SER A 45 12.37 13.55 19.83
C SER A 45 12.16 13.50 18.31
N LEU A 46 11.08 14.09 17.78
CA LEU A 46 10.87 14.22 16.32
C LEU A 46 11.54 15.50 15.80
N ALA A 47 12.87 15.51 15.79
CA ALA A 47 13.65 16.52 15.07
C ALA A 47 13.50 16.30 13.56
N TYR A 48 12.36 16.73 12.99
CA TYR A 48 12.15 16.79 11.55
C TYR A 48 13.19 17.74 10.92
N ASN A 49 14.25 17.16 10.37
CA ASN A 49 15.26 17.90 9.64
C ASN A 49 15.08 17.65 8.14
N PRO A 50 14.46 18.59 7.38
CA PRO A 50 14.23 18.41 5.94
C PRO A 50 15.52 18.47 5.11
N ASN A 51 16.67 18.77 5.72
CA ASN A 51 17.96 18.91 5.07
C ASN A 51 18.85 17.65 5.19
N ILE A 52 18.27 16.49 5.52
CA ILE A 52 19.00 15.21 5.47
C ILE A 52 19.13 14.80 4.00
N GLU A 53 20.29 15.05 3.41
CA GLU A 53 20.58 14.76 2.01
C GLU A 53 21.25 13.39 1.86
N VAL A 54 20.81 12.59 0.88
CA VAL A 54 21.38 11.27 0.56
C VAL A 54 21.82 11.21 -0.91
N SER A 55 23.08 10.85 -1.12
CA SER A 55 23.69 10.75 -2.46
C SER A 55 23.85 9.31 -2.97
N SER A 56 23.65 8.31 -2.11
CA SER A 56 23.80 6.89 -2.46
C SER A 56 22.67 6.02 -1.91
N SER A 57 22.54 4.85 -2.50
CA SER A 57 21.62 3.77 -2.13
C SER A 57 21.74 3.38 -0.65
N GLU A 58 22.96 3.24 -0.16
CA GLU A 58 23.28 2.72 1.18
C GLU A 58 22.94 3.74 2.27
N ALA A 59 23.10 5.03 1.98
CA ALA A 59 22.69 6.12 2.88
C ALA A 59 21.15 6.27 2.94
N PHE A 60 20.47 5.92 1.86
CA PHE A 60 19.01 5.98 1.76
C PHE A 60 18.35 4.86 2.58
N ILE A 61 18.75 3.60 2.36
CA ILE A 61 18.29 2.42 3.11
C ILE A 61 19.50 1.74 3.79
N PRO A 62 19.85 2.16 5.03
CA PRO A 62 20.99 1.61 5.75
C PRO A 62 20.81 0.12 6.07
N ALA A 63 21.92 -0.59 6.23
CA ALA A 63 21.92 -1.94 6.78
C ALA A 63 21.81 -1.85 8.31
N ASN A 64 20.70 -2.31 8.88
CA ASN A 64 20.58 -2.53 10.32
C ASN A 64 20.87 -4.02 10.57
N TYR A 65 21.91 -4.32 11.36
CA TYR A 65 22.27 -5.70 11.71
C TYR A 65 21.70 -6.09 13.07
N SER A 66 21.37 -7.37 13.26
CA SER A 66 20.77 -7.88 14.50
C SER A 66 21.63 -7.56 15.73
N GLY A 67 21.07 -6.80 16.67
CA GLY A 67 21.76 -6.30 17.86
C GLY A 67 21.90 -4.77 17.90
N GLU A 68 21.80 -4.10 16.74
CA GLU A 68 21.70 -2.65 16.68
C GLU A 68 20.26 -2.20 16.98
N GLY A 69 20.09 -1.41 18.04
CA GLY A 69 18.76 -0.92 18.42
C GLY A 69 18.18 -0.05 17.31
N ILE A 70 17.01 -0.44 16.77
CA ILE A 70 16.37 0.21 15.61
C ILE A 70 15.87 1.62 16.00
N SER A 71 16.79 2.57 16.09
CA SER A 71 16.52 3.98 16.36
C SER A 71 16.21 4.78 15.08
N SER A 72 15.83 4.09 14.01
CA SER A 72 15.29 4.74 12.83
C SER A 72 13.86 5.21 13.12
N HIS A 73 13.70 6.51 13.31
CA HIS A 73 12.39 7.15 13.26
C HIS A 73 12.04 7.47 11.79
N SER A 74 10.75 7.50 11.47
CA SER A 74 10.30 7.93 10.14
C SER A 74 10.81 9.34 9.84
N ARG A 75 11.44 9.53 8.67
CA ARG A 75 12.20 10.74 8.32
C ARG A 75 11.90 11.19 6.89
N VAL A 76 12.06 12.48 6.61
CA VAL A 76 12.17 12.97 5.23
C VAL A 76 13.64 13.10 4.88
N VAL A 77 14.01 12.61 3.71
CA VAL A 77 15.36 12.75 3.13
C VAL A 77 15.26 13.30 1.71
N ARG A 78 16.28 14.03 1.27
CA ARG A 78 16.39 14.54 -0.10
C ARG A 78 17.38 13.69 -0.89
N ILE A 79 16.91 13.02 -1.94
CA ILE A 79 17.78 12.23 -2.82
C ILE A 79 18.47 13.19 -3.79
N LEU A 80 19.77 13.41 -3.59
CA LEU A 80 20.52 14.49 -4.24
C LEU A 80 20.59 14.38 -5.77
N PRO A 81 20.90 13.21 -6.38
CA PRO A 81 20.93 13.05 -7.85
C PRO A 81 19.63 13.47 -8.57
N PHE A 82 18.50 13.49 -7.87
CA PHE A 82 17.18 13.81 -8.42
C PHE A 82 16.51 15.03 -7.75
N SER A 83 17.16 15.64 -6.75
CA SER A 83 16.61 16.70 -5.90
C SER A 83 15.23 16.41 -5.27
N ARG A 84 14.84 15.14 -5.14
CA ARG A 84 13.49 14.75 -4.69
C ARG A 84 13.46 14.51 -3.18
N ASN A 85 12.48 15.13 -2.50
CA ASN A 85 12.20 14.85 -1.10
C ASN A 85 11.33 13.58 -0.98
N VAL A 86 11.71 12.68 -0.09
CA VAL A 86 11.10 11.36 0.10
C VAL A 86 10.85 11.11 1.57
N PHE A 87 9.65 10.63 1.92
CA PHE A 87 9.33 10.17 3.27
C PHE A 87 9.70 8.69 3.42
N VAL A 88 10.69 8.41 4.25
CA VAL A 88 11.12 7.05 4.61
C VAL A 88 10.43 6.69 5.92
N THR A 89 9.59 5.65 5.89
CA THR A 89 8.96 5.11 7.10
C THR A 89 9.83 4.01 7.70
N SER A 90 9.77 3.84 9.02
CA SER A 90 10.55 2.81 9.73
C SER A 90 9.70 1.85 10.56
N HIS A 91 8.50 1.54 10.07
CA HIS A 91 7.66 0.50 10.68
C HIS A 91 8.11 -0.88 10.19
N ARG A 92 8.06 -1.89 11.07
CA ARG A 92 8.35 -3.29 10.68
C ARG A 92 7.19 -3.83 9.87
N ALA A 93 7.51 -4.50 8.76
CA ALA A 93 6.56 -5.20 7.93
C ALA A 93 5.81 -6.31 8.70
N GLN A 94 4.50 -6.40 8.45
CA GLN A 94 3.56 -7.29 9.11
C GLN A 94 3.04 -8.38 8.17
N ALA A 95 2.49 -9.46 8.74
CA ALA A 95 1.83 -10.52 7.95
C ALA A 95 0.59 -10.03 7.18
N MET A 96 0.01 -8.89 7.57
CA MET A 96 -1.10 -8.27 6.83
C MET A 96 -0.62 -7.66 5.52
N ASP A 97 0.59 -7.09 5.50
CA ASP A 97 1.18 -6.45 4.33
C ASP A 97 1.53 -7.51 3.26
N LEU A 98 2.15 -8.63 3.67
CA LEU A 98 2.39 -9.78 2.77
C LEU A 98 1.09 -10.26 2.12
N LYS A 99 0.02 -10.36 2.90
CA LYS A 99 -1.31 -10.79 2.42
C LYS A 99 -1.95 -9.77 1.47
N GLU A 100 -1.65 -8.48 1.59
CA GLU A 100 -2.10 -7.46 0.64
C GLU A 100 -1.46 -7.63 -0.74
N PHE A 101 -0.20 -8.09 -0.78
CA PHE A 101 0.58 -8.25 -2.02
C PHE A 101 0.71 -9.70 -2.51
N GLU A 102 0.17 -10.69 -1.79
CA GLU A 102 0.19 -12.14 -2.12
C GLU A 102 -0.23 -12.44 -3.58
N TRP A 103 -1.19 -11.66 -4.11
CA TRP A 103 -1.66 -11.80 -5.50
C TRP A 103 -0.59 -11.43 -6.55
N LEU A 104 0.31 -10.49 -6.25
CA LEU A 104 1.47 -10.19 -7.10
C LEU A 104 2.46 -11.36 -7.05
N LEU A 105 2.72 -11.94 -5.87
CA LEU A 105 3.61 -13.09 -5.74
C LEU A 105 3.11 -14.28 -6.58
N LYS A 106 1.80 -14.54 -6.56
CA LYS A 106 1.19 -15.68 -7.26
C LYS A 106 1.05 -15.48 -8.77
N HIS A 107 0.70 -14.27 -9.23
CA HIS A 107 0.20 -14.06 -10.61
C HIS A 107 0.91 -12.96 -11.40
N ALA A 108 1.77 -12.13 -10.79
CA ALA A 108 2.45 -11.06 -11.52
C ALA A 108 3.75 -11.55 -12.17
N SER A 109 3.91 -11.26 -13.46
CA SER A 109 5.22 -11.29 -14.11
C SER A 109 6.12 -10.22 -13.49
N THR A 110 7.43 -10.48 -13.47
CA THR A 110 8.39 -9.44 -13.11
C THR A 110 8.38 -8.32 -14.14
N GLU A 111 8.57 -7.10 -13.66
CA GLU A 111 8.68 -5.86 -14.44
C GLU A 111 7.38 -5.27 -15.04
N THR A 112 6.24 -5.96 -14.94
CA THR A 112 4.94 -5.47 -15.44
C THR A 112 4.16 -4.66 -14.38
N TRP A 113 3.36 -3.69 -14.83
CA TRP A 113 2.45 -2.91 -13.98
C TRP A 113 1.03 -3.48 -13.98
N TYR A 114 0.47 -3.63 -12.78
CA TYR A 114 -0.84 -4.23 -12.54
C TYR A 114 -1.72 -3.32 -11.68
N GLU A 115 -3.01 -3.20 -12.02
CA GLU A 115 -4.02 -2.67 -11.10
C GLU A 115 -4.36 -3.75 -10.06
N LYS A 116 -4.59 -3.34 -8.80
CA LYS A 116 -5.00 -4.28 -7.73
C LYS A 116 -6.37 -4.89 -8.05
N PRO A 117 -6.48 -6.22 -8.24
CA PRO A 117 -7.76 -6.83 -8.59
C PRO A 117 -8.78 -6.68 -7.48
N GLY A 118 -10.05 -6.50 -7.84
CA GLY A 118 -11.14 -6.46 -6.87
C GLY A 118 -11.27 -7.79 -6.11
N ASN A 119 -11.73 -7.74 -4.85
CA ASN A 119 -11.87 -8.92 -3.98
C ASN A 119 -12.66 -10.09 -4.60
N ALA A 120 -13.60 -9.82 -5.51
CA ALA A 120 -14.33 -10.85 -6.25
C ALA A 120 -13.46 -11.60 -7.27
N ILE A 121 -12.53 -10.90 -7.93
CA ILE A 121 -11.58 -11.49 -8.89
C ILE A 121 -10.56 -12.34 -8.14
N LEU A 122 -9.96 -11.81 -7.06
CA LEU A 122 -9.03 -12.57 -6.21
C LEU A 122 -9.66 -13.86 -5.65
N LYS A 123 -10.94 -13.81 -5.27
CA LYS A 123 -11.70 -15.02 -4.86
C LYS A 123 -11.87 -16.02 -5.99
N ARG A 124 -12.12 -15.56 -7.23
CA ARG A 124 -12.24 -16.45 -8.40
C ARG A 124 -10.90 -17.09 -8.75
N MET A 125 -9.82 -16.32 -8.80
CA MET A 125 -8.46 -16.81 -9.07
C MET A 125 -8.06 -17.89 -8.06
N LYS A 126 -8.28 -17.65 -6.76
CA LYS A 126 -8.02 -18.65 -5.71
C LYS A 126 -8.90 -19.89 -5.81
N ALA A 127 -10.12 -19.77 -6.32
CA ALA A 127 -11.00 -20.92 -6.55
C ALA A 127 -10.60 -21.72 -7.81
N ALA A 128 -10.07 -21.06 -8.84
CA ALA A 128 -9.52 -21.71 -10.03
C ALA A 128 -8.23 -22.49 -9.72
N GLU A 129 -7.33 -21.88 -8.93
CA GLU A 129 -6.11 -22.51 -8.38
C GLU A 129 -6.47 -23.80 -7.61
N LEU A 130 -7.46 -23.75 -6.71
CA LEU A 130 -7.93 -24.91 -5.96
C LEU A 130 -8.63 -25.98 -6.83
N ALA A 131 -9.06 -25.63 -8.04
CA ALA A 131 -9.77 -26.51 -8.96
C ALA A 131 -8.89 -27.07 -10.10
N GLY A 132 -7.61 -26.67 -10.17
CA GLY A 132 -6.67 -27.15 -11.19
C GLY A 132 -6.98 -26.70 -12.63
N ASN A 133 -7.68 -25.58 -12.81
CA ASN A 133 -7.98 -25.02 -14.13
C ASN A 133 -6.88 -24.03 -14.58
N GLU A 134 -6.72 -23.82 -15.89
CA GLU A 134 -5.80 -22.81 -16.43
C GLU A 134 -6.11 -21.40 -15.89
N GLU A 135 -5.05 -20.61 -15.72
CA GLU A 135 -5.07 -19.34 -14.98
C GLU A 135 -5.65 -18.18 -15.82
N ASP A 136 -6.54 -17.39 -15.20
CA ASP A 136 -7.10 -16.15 -15.77
C ASP A 136 -6.02 -15.05 -15.68
N GLU A 137 -5.42 -14.66 -16.81
CA GLU A 137 -4.25 -13.75 -16.85
C GLU A 137 -4.58 -12.36 -16.26
N LEU A 138 -3.66 -11.78 -15.48
CA LEU A 138 -3.87 -10.46 -14.88
C LEU A 138 -3.98 -9.36 -15.95
N PRO A 139 -4.88 -8.37 -15.81
CA PRO A 139 -4.98 -7.26 -16.75
C PRO A 139 -3.69 -6.42 -16.73
N VAL A 140 -2.93 -6.51 -17.81
CA VAL A 140 -1.65 -5.81 -18.01
C VAL A 140 -1.89 -4.34 -18.36
N SER A 141 -1.29 -3.43 -17.59
CA SER A 141 -1.22 -2.01 -17.94
C SER A 141 -0.02 -1.76 -18.86
N GLY A 142 -0.25 -1.07 -20.00
CA GLY A 142 0.66 -1.03 -21.16
C GLY A 142 1.97 -0.22 -21.02
N ALA A 143 2.58 -0.18 -19.84
CA ALA A 143 3.84 0.50 -19.58
C ALA A 143 5.06 -0.41 -19.83
N LYS A 144 5.99 0.01 -20.70
CA LYS A 144 7.23 -0.73 -21.02
C LYS A 144 8.40 -0.38 -20.08
N PRO A 145 9.10 -1.36 -19.49
CA PRO A 145 10.30 -1.15 -18.68
C PRO A 145 11.60 -1.09 -19.51
N ILE A 146 12.65 -0.58 -18.89
CA ILE A 146 14.06 -0.67 -19.34
C ILE A 146 14.83 -1.33 -18.19
N GLY A 147 15.37 -2.53 -18.41
CA GLY A 147 16.04 -3.31 -17.37
C GLY A 147 17.54 -3.02 -17.23
N ILE A 148 18.07 -3.10 -16.00
CA ILE A 148 19.49 -2.99 -15.67
C ILE A 148 19.92 -4.27 -14.93
N LYS A 149 21.09 -4.83 -15.26
CA LYS A 149 21.65 -6.01 -14.57
C LYS A 149 22.69 -5.59 -13.52
N CYS A 150 22.68 -6.26 -12.38
CA CYS A 150 23.64 -6.09 -11.27
C CYS A 150 24.38 -7.39 -10.95
N ALA A 151 25.57 -7.29 -10.37
CA ALA A 151 26.39 -8.39 -9.86
C ALA A 151 26.94 -8.04 -8.46
N TYR A 152 27.24 -9.03 -7.60
CA TYR A 152 27.54 -8.84 -6.18
C TYR A 152 28.47 -9.93 -5.58
N THR A 153 29.14 -9.60 -4.46
CA THR A 153 29.90 -10.48 -3.54
C THR A 153 29.97 -9.82 -2.14
N LYS A 154 29.90 -10.49 -0.97
CA LYS A 154 29.74 -11.92 -0.59
C LYS A 154 29.44 -12.05 0.95
N SER A 155 28.87 -13.16 1.45
CA SER A 155 28.91 -13.64 2.87
C SER A 155 28.57 -15.15 3.03
N GLU A 156 29.46 -15.95 3.65
CA GLU A 156 29.73 -17.39 3.34
C GLU A 156 28.58 -18.42 3.50
N ALA A 157 27.65 -18.27 4.44
CA ALA A 157 26.54 -19.24 4.61
C ALA A 157 25.31 -18.90 3.76
N LEU A 158 24.99 -17.60 3.62
CA LEU A 158 23.97 -17.11 2.70
C LEU A 158 24.47 -17.19 1.25
N GLU A 159 25.79 -17.17 1.02
CA GLU A 159 26.43 -17.40 -0.28
C GLU A 159 26.14 -18.74 -0.94
N ALA A 160 25.92 -19.79 -0.14
CA ALA A 160 25.59 -21.11 -0.66
C ALA A 160 24.11 -21.23 -1.05
N THR A 161 23.29 -20.21 -0.74
CA THR A 161 21.86 -20.17 -1.02
C THR A 161 21.55 -19.01 -1.96
N ASP A 162 21.16 -19.28 -3.20
CA ASP A 162 20.69 -18.21 -4.07
C ASP A 162 19.42 -17.57 -3.48
N LEU A 163 19.44 -16.24 -3.30
CA LEU A 163 18.33 -15.47 -2.73
C LEU A 163 17.70 -14.55 -3.78
N SER A 164 16.37 -14.45 -3.74
CA SER A 164 15.60 -13.46 -4.49
C SER A 164 15.08 -12.40 -3.54
N TYR A 165 15.53 -11.16 -3.73
CA TYR A 165 15.03 -9.96 -3.07
C TYR A 165 13.89 -9.40 -3.91
N CYS A 166 12.69 -9.46 -3.38
CA CYS A 166 11.48 -9.06 -4.08
C CYS A 166 10.97 -7.73 -3.50
N ILE A 167 10.70 -6.77 -4.37
CA ILE A 167 10.23 -5.43 -3.99
C ILE A 167 8.97 -5.07 -4.80
N VAL A 168 7.99 -4.47 -4.13
CA VAL A 168 6.76 -3.99 -4.74
C VAL A 168 6.75 -2.47 -4.71
N PHE A 169 6.78 -1.89 -5.90
CA PHE A 169 6.53 -0.46 -6.09
C PHE A 169 5.04 -0.21 -6.27
N SER A 170 4.58 0.96 -5.83
CA SER A 170 3.31 1.55 -6.25
C SER A 170 3.50 2.91 -6.90
N SER A 171 2.61 3.21 -7.83
CA SER A 171 2.44 4.52 -8.46
C SER A 171 0.95 4.78 -8.67
N THR A 172 0.56 6.02 -8.96
CA THR A 172 -0.80 6.33 -9.41
C THR A 172 -0.83 6.37 -10.93
N GLN A 173 -1.81 5.72 -11.53
CA GLN A 173 -2.08 5.89 -12.95
C GLN A 173 -2.61 7.31 -13.19
N ALA A 174 -1.91 8.09 -14.02
CA ALA A 174 -2.45 9.33 -14.56
C ALA A 174 -3.60 8.97 -15.50
N HIS A 175 -4.83 9.33 -15.12
CA HIS A 175 -5.99 9.15 -15.99
C HIS A 175 -6.00 10.27 -17.03
N ASP A 176 -6.13 9.94 -18.31
CA ASP A 176 -6.18 10.94 -19.37
C ASP A 176 -7.36 11.90 -19.16
N PHE A 177 -7.04 13.20 -19.11
CA PHE A 177 -7.89 14.38 -19.27
C PHE A 177 -9.38 14.23 -18.84
N VAL A 178 -9.66 14.48 -17.55
CA VAL A 178 -11.02 14.75 -17.08
C VAL A 178 -11.28 16.26 -17.11
N ALA A 179 -12.42 16.66 -17.68
CA ALA A 179 -12.81 18.07 -17.82
C ALA A 179 -12.98 18.78 -16.45
N PRO A 180 -12.82 20.11 -16.37
CA PRO A 180 -12.95 20.83 -15.10
C PRO A 180 -14.40 20.77 -14.58
N GLY A 181 -14.64 20.09 -13.47
CA GLY A 181 -15.94 20.14 -12.77
C GLY A 181 -16.31 18.94 -11.90
N THR A 182 -15.76 17.74 -12.14
CA THR A 182 -16.11 16.55 -11.35
C THR A 182 -15.07 16.21 -10.29
N SER A 183 -15.50 16.27 -9.03
CA SER A 183 -14.72 15.92 -7.85
C SER A 183 -14.46 14.40 -7.74
N THR A 184 -13.36 14.03 -7.10
CA THR A 184 -12.97 12.65 -6.69
C THR A 184 -12.79 11.59 -7.80
N ASN A 185 -11.85 11.82 -8.72
CA ASN A 185 -11.10 10.72 -9.35
C ASN A 185 -9.65 10.77 -8.89
N CYS A 186 -9.37 10.23 -7.70
CA CYS A 186 -7.98 9.93 -7.31
C CYS A 186 -7.46 8.82 -8.22
N GLY A 187 -6.29 9.01 -8.83
CA GLY A 187 -5.72 8.03 -9.78
C GLY A 187 -5.58 6.66 -9.15
N ARG A 188 -5.91 5.60 -9.89
CA ARG A 188 -5.84 4.22 -9.36
C ARG A 188 -4.40 3.87 -9.03
N SER A 189 -4.21 3.20 -7.88
CA SER A 189 -2.92 2.63 -7.52
C SER A 189 -2.60 1.46 -8.43
N ILE A 190 -1.49 1.57 -9.17
CA ILE A 190 -0.87 0.50 -9.92
C ILE A 190 0.37 0.02 -9.17
N TYR A 191 0.69 -1.26 -9.30
CA TYR A 191 1.76 -1.94 -8.59
C TYR A 191 2.68 -2.67 -9.55
N LYS A 192 3.97 -2.73 -9.24
CA LYS A 192 5.00 -3.44 -10.02
C LYS A 192 5.83 -4.30 -9.09
N LEU A 193 5.96 -5.59 -9.41
CA LEU A 193 6.89 -6.51 -8.76
C LEU A 193 8.24 -6.48 -9.49
N VAL A 194 9.32 -6.29 -8.74
CA VAL A 194 10.70 -6.42 -9.22
C VAL A 194 11.42 -7.44 -8.35
N LYS A 195 12.23 -8.31 -8.97
CA LYS A 195 13.07 -9.31 -8.29
C LYS A 195 14.55 -8.96 -8.55
N CYS A 196 15.37 -9.02 -7.50
CA CYS A 196 16.78 -8.70 -7.52
C CYS A 196 17.59 -9.84 -6.90
N GLY A 197 18.73 -10.20 -7.50
CA GLY A 197 19.61 -11.27 -6.96
C GLY A 197 20.49 -10.86 -5.77
N SER A 198 20.36 -9.64 -5.26
CA SER A 198 21.07 -9.17 -4.07
C SER A 198 20.34 -8.02 -3.39
N ARG A 199 20.65 -7.82 -2.10
CA ARG A 199 20.16 -6.69 -1.29
C ARG A 199 20.58 -5.35 -1.90
N GLU A 200 21.83 -5.27 -2.35
CA GLU A 200 22.43 -4.04 -2.88
C GLU A 200 21.78 -3.65 -4.21
N ALA A 201 21.48 -4.63 -5.07
CA ALA A 201 20.69 -4.40 -6.28
C ALA A 201 19.26 -3.92 -5.98
N ALA A 202 18.60 -4.53 -4.98
CA ALA A 202 17.26 -4.11 -4.56
C ALA A 202 17.26 -2.67 -4.03
N ILE A 203 18.24 -2.28 -3.22
CA ILE A 203 18.33 -0.92 -2.67
C ILE A 203 18.70 0.10 -3.77
N ALA A 204 19.57 -0.25 -4.70
CA ALA A 204 19.88 0.59 -5.86
C ALA A 204 18.64 0.83 -6.73
N GLU A 205 17.85 -0.22 -7.00
CA GLU A 205 16.58 -0.10 -7.73
C GLU A 205 15.58 0.78 -6.97
N VAL A 206 15.42 0.62 -5.65
CA VAL A 206 14.53 1.49 -4.85
C VAL A 206 15.01 2.94 -4.85
N PHE A 207 16.31 3.19 -4.69
CA PHE A 207 16.89 4.53 -4.75
C PHE A 207 16.62 5.21 -6.10
N TYR A 208 16.82 4.49 -7.21
CA TYR A 208 16.59 5.01 -8.56
C TYR A 208 15.09 5.19 -8.87
N ALA A 209 14.26 4.19 -8.59
CA ALA A 209 12.83 4.21 -8.84
C ALA A 209 12.10 5.30 -8.03
N THR A 210 12.43 5.44 -6.75
CA THR A 210 11.85 6.50 -5.91
C THR A 210 12.42 7.87 -6.27
N GLY A 211 13.74 7.98 -6.51
CA GLY A 211 14.39 9.23 -6.83
C GLY A 211 14.00 9.80 -8.21
N SER A 212 14.23 9.02 -9.28
CA SER A 212 13.93 9.42 -10.66
C SER A 212 12.42 9.41 -10.92
N ASN A 213 11.77 8.25 -10.78
CA ASN A 213 10.40 8.04 -11.23
C ASN A 213 9.35 8.49 -10.21
N GLY A 214 9.71 8.66 -8.93
CA GLY A 214 8.78 8.99 -7.86
C GLY A 214 7.90 7.83 -7.40
N TRP A 215 8.32 6.58 -7.65
CA TRP A 215 7.58 5.40 -7.21
C TRP A 215 7.79 5.13 -5.73
N ASN A 216 6.75 4.66 -5.04
CA ASN A 216 6.80 4.36 -3.62
C ASN A 216 7.09 2.87 -3.44
N LEU A 217 8.16 2.50 -2.73
CA LEU A 217 8.29 1.15 -2.20
C LEU A 217 7.18 0.95 -1.15
N VAL A 218 6.30 -0.04 -1.34
CA VAL A 218 5.21 -0.33 -0.40
C VAL A 218 5.43 -1.63 0.37
N PHE A 219 6.19 -2.58 -0.19
CA PHE A 219 6.51 -3.84 0.49
C PHE A 219 7.78 -4.46 -0.10
N SER A 220 8.51 -5.22 0.70
CA SER A 220 9.73 -5.93 0.30
C SER A 220 9.92 -7.19 1.13
N TRP A 221 10.42 -8.26 0.51
CA TRP A 221 10.75 -9.51 1.20
C TRP A 221 11.92 -10.22 0.54
N VAL A 222 12.46 -11.22 1.24
CA VAL A 222 13.49 -12.13 0.74
C VAL A 222 12.98 -13.56 0.78
N MET A 223 13.26 -14.33 -0.26
CA MET A 223 12.98 -15.76 -0.39
C MET A 223 14.15 -16.44 -1.10
N ARG A 224 14.18 -17.77 -1.16
CA ARG A 224 15.19 -18.45 -1.98
C ARG A 224 14.85 -18.33 -3.46
N ALA A 225 15.88 -18.34 -4.32
CA ALA A 225 15.71 -18.25 -5.77
C ALA A 225 15.13 -19.54 -6.38
N ASP A 226 15.42 -20.71 -5.80
CA ASP A 226 14.83 -22.00 -6.21
C ASP A 226 13.34 -22.10 -5.85
N GLU A 227 12.94 -21.59 -4.68
CA GLU A 227 11.54 -21.39 -4.28
C GLU A 227 10.79 -20.32 -5.12
N THR A 228 11.47 -19.67 -6.08
CA THR A 228 10.86 -18.66 -6.98
C THR A 228 10.26 -19.28 -8.26
N ASN A 229 10.51 -20.56 -8.55
CA ASN A 229 9.97 -21.25 -9.72
C ASN A 229 8.44 -21.42 -9.63
N GLU A 230 7.77 -21.23 -10.77
CA GLU A 230 6.29 -21.18 -10.88
C GLU A 230 5.60 -22.47 -10.43
N GLU A 231 6.30 -23.60 -10.45
CA GLU A 231 5.82 -24.91 -10.00
C GLU A 231 5.54 -24.96 -8.48
N LYS A 232 6.20 -24.11 -7.68
CA LYS A 232 6.00 -24.03 -6.22
C LYS A 232 5.13 -22.81 -5.83
N ARG A 233 3.88 -22.72 -6.34
CA ARG A 233 2.84 -21.80 -5.80
C ARG A 233 2.30 -22.28 -4.42
N GLY A 234 3.21 -22.62 -3.52
CA GLY A 234 2.93 -23.11 -2.17
C GLY A 234 2.36 -22.05 -1.23
N LYS A 235 2.15 -22.46 0.03
CA LYS A 235 1.69 -21.55 1.09
C LYS A 235 2.87 -20.71 1.59
N PHE A 236 2.76 -19.39 1.54
CA PHE A 236 3.80 -18.51 2.10
C PHE A 236 3.87 -18.61 3.64
N ARG A 237 5.07 -18.82 4.17
CA ARG A 237 5.39 -18.91 5.61
C ARG A 237 6.48 -17.89 5.95
N ARG A 238 6.23 -17.06 6.98
CA ARG A 238 7.27 -16.16 7.51
C ARG A 238 8.35 -16.96 8.23
N VAL A 239 9.62 -16.61 8.02
CA VAL A 239 10.73 -16.96 8.92
C VAL A 239 11.15 -15.74 9.74
N ASP A 240 11.53 -15.96 11.01
CA ASP A 240 11.83 -14.85 11.94
C ASP A 240 13.19 -14.20 11.68
N ASP A 241 14.17 -14.96 11.20
CA ASP A 241 15.52 -14.51 10.84
C ASP A 241 15.88 -14.89 9.40
N LEU A 242 16.64 -14.01 8.72
CA LEU A 242 17.06 -14.20 7.32
C LEU A 242 17.84 -15.51 7.09
N TRP A 243 18.69 -15.90 8.04
CA TRP A 243 19.52 -17.11 7.93
C TRP A 243 18.68 -18.41 7.90
N MET A 244 17.44 -18.38 8.39
CA MET A 244 16.55 -19.55 8.35
C MET A 244 16.12 -19.94 6.93
N LEU A 245 16.27 -19.06 5.93
CA LEU A 245 16.06 -19.40 4.51
C LEU A 245 17.12 -20.40 4.00
N ALA A 246 18.33 -20.41 4.56
CA ALA A 246 19.39 -21.33 4.18
C ALA A 246 19.17 -22.76 4.72
N ASN A 247 18.33 -22.92 5.75
CA ASN A 247 18.02 -24.24 6.30
C ASN A 247 17.26 -25.09 5.26
N VAL A 248 17.51 -26.39 5.27
CA VAL A 248 16.60 -27.37 4.65
C VAL A 248 15.45 -27.59 5.65
N ASP A 249 14.21 -27.48 5.18
CA ASP A 249 12.99 -27.75 5.95
C ASP A 249 12.22 -28.84 5.19
N ASP A 250 11.55 -29.74 5.91
CA ASP A 250 10.90 -30.93 5.30
C ASP A 250 9.52 -30.59 4.66
N ASP A 251 9.03 -29.36 4.87
CA ASP A 251 7.75 -28.84 4.34
C ASP A 251 7.92 -28.25 2.92
N ASP A 252 8.13 -29.14 1.95
CA ASP A 252 8.32 -28.85 0.52
C ASP A 252 7.16 -28.08 -0.15
N GLU A 253 5.98 -28.04 0.49
CA GLU A 253 4.75 -27.37 0.04
C GLU A 253 4.66 -25.89 0.47
N SER A 254 5.60 -25.40 1.29
CA SER A 254 5.62 -24.03 1.80
C SER A 254 6.77 -23.19 1.21
N VAL A 255 6.47 -21.93 0.86
CA VAL A 255 7.47 -20.96 0.39
C VAL A 255 7.87 -20.09 1.56
N ARG A 256 9.16 -20.00 1.86
CA ARG A 256 9.67 -19.34 3.07
C ARG A 256 10.13 -17.93 2.75
N VAL A 257 9.66 -17.00 3.59
CA VAL A 257 9.74 -15.56 3.31
C VAL A 257 10.22 -14.80 4.54
N PHE A 258 11.23 -13.95 4.37
CA PHE A 258 11.73 -13.04 5.41
C PHE A 258 11.34 -11.57 5.10
N TYR A 259 10.85 -10.87 6.12
CA TYR A 259 10.49 -9.43 6.13
C TYR A 259 10.35 -8.91 7.57
#